data_AF-A0A957FMH6-F1
#
_entry.id   AF-A0A957FMH6-F1
#
_cell.length_a   1.000
_cell.length_b   1.000
_cell.length_c   1.000
_cell.angle_alpha   90.00
_cell.angle_beta   90.00
_cell.angle_gamma   90.00
#
_symmetry.space_group_name_H-M   'P 1'
#
loop_
_entity.id
_entity.type
_entity.pdbx_description
1 polymer ?
#
loop_
_entity_poly.entity_id
_entity_poly.type
_entity_poly.pdbx_seq_one_letter_code
_entity_poly.pdbx_strand_id
1 'polypeptide(L)'
;MRRLLVVVLLVLVLAAIGWGAWYVYAGTGGSRTAVCPGPDFFGYICDTSGGLPYATAEFDTFLYEDDGYLTLELPFPFTFYGQPYTLVQAHVNGVLRFGDDNTTPLGDNLCLPESTGDLVAPYWDDLDLTLEGYLRGEMLGEAPNRVIVLEWDEVPLASNPAEKVSFAVHLFETSNDIAFLYEEVNTASNPNGQSATIGIASSRVESSLTAGCNETAVVNGDQIRFVYPEEPAVQASVAPPASLLAKQAPTAQSDFTAVYTAVQQPNTPSLERLRWQWLQQQPPRQISWLRDDITGDGMAELLVLVQSTPEHPHLSQLLVLDHSGQTVLGRLPLYGRHIQPAVWALHHGRDRNNDGHNDILLQNNNGQWLTFTWSQTGLMRMR
;
A
#
# COMPACT_ATOMS: atom_id res chain seq x y z
N MET A 1 -3.98 -29.13 59.67
CA MET A 1 -2.80 -28.84 58.82
C MET A 1 -2.59 -29.90 57.73
N ARG A 2 -2.10 -31.13 58.04
CA ARG A 2 -1.69 -32.12 57.02
C ARG A 2 -2.75 -32.46 55.94
N ARG A 3 -4.04 -32.55 56.29
CA ARG A 3 -5.13 -32.78 55.31
C ARG A 3 -5.44 -31.58 54.40
N LEU A 4 -5.23 -30.35 54.89
CA LEU A 4 -5.49 -29.13 54.10
C LEU A 4 -4.46 -28.97 52.97
N LEU A 5 -3.20 -29.30 53.27
CA LEU A 5 -2.08 -29.22 52.32
C LEU A 5 -2.29 -30.11 51.08
N VAL A 6 -2.85 -31.31 51.27
CA VAL A 6 -3.13 -32.26 50.18
C VAL A 6 -4.23 -31.76 49.24
N VAL A 7 -5.27 -31.11 49.79
CA VAL A 7 -6.34 -30.53 48.97
C VAL A 7 -5.83 -29.35 48.13
N VAL A 8 -5.00 -28.47 48.71
CA VAL A 8 -4.39 -27.35 47.97
C VAL A 8 -3.47 -27.86 46.85
N LEU A 9 -2.66 -28.89 47.11
CA LEU A 9 -1.82 -29.52 46.08
C LEU A 9 -2.64 -30.15 44.94
N LEU A 10 -3.75 -30.83 45.25
CA LEU A 10 -4.64 -31.38 44.23
C LEU A 10 -5.30 -30.30 43.36
N VAL A 11 -5.74 -29.18 43.95
CA VAL A 11 -6.31 -28.05 43.19
C VAL A 11 -5.26 -27.42 42.27
N LEU A 12 -4.02 -27.23 42.74
CA LEU A 12 -2.92 -26.69 41.92
C LEU A 12 -2.52 -27.63 40.77
N VAL A 13 -2.49 -28.94 41.00
CA VAL A 13 -2.22 -29.94 39.93
C VAL A 13 -3.34 -29.96 38.90
N LEU A 14 -4.61 -29.91 39.33
CA LEU A 14 -5.76 -29.86 38.40
C LEU A 14 -5.79 -28.54 37.60
N ALA A 15 -5.44 -27.41 38.21
CA ALA A 15 -5.29 -26.14 37.51
C ALA A 15 -4.17 -26.18 36.46
N ALA A 16 -3.01 -26.77 36.80
CA ALA A 16 -1.89 -26.94 35.87
C ALA A 16 -2.24 -27.87 34.69
N ILE A 17 -2.99 -28.95 34.93
CA ILE A 17 -3.48 -29.84 33.87
C ILE A 17 -4.52 -29.13 32.98
N GLY A 18 -5.40 -28.31 33.56
CA GLY A 18 -6.36 -27.49 32.81
C GLY A 18 -5.68 -26.44 31.92
N TRP A 19 -4.64 -25.77 32.43
CA TRP A 19 -3.84 -24.82 31.65
C TRP A 19 -3.03 -25.52 30.54
N GLY A 20 -2.43 -26.67 30.83
CA GLY A 20 -1.74 -27.48 29.82
C GLY A 20 -2.66 -27.99 28.70
N ALA A 21 -3.90 -28.36 29.03
CA ALA A 21 -4.89 -28.80 28.05
C ALA A 21 -5.37 -27.66 27.12
N TRP A 22 -5.48 -26.43 27.62
CA TRP A 22 -5.75 -25.25 26.77
C TRP A 22 -4.58 -24.95 25.83
N TYR A 23 -3.34 -25.00 26.32
CA TYR A 23 -2.15 -24.72 25.51
C TYR A 23 -1.92 -25.74 24.39
N VAL A 24 -2.35 -27.00 24.57
CA VAL A 24 -2.26 -28.05 23.54
C VAL A 24 -3.35 -27.92 22.47
N TYR A 25 -4.50 -27.30 22.76
CA TYR A 25 -5.57 -27.08 21.77
C TYR A 25 -5.28 -25.90 20.81
N ALA A 26 -4.39 -24.97 21.21
CA ALA A 26 -3.86 -23.92 20.33
C ALA A 26 -2.74 -24.41 19.38
N GLY A 27 -2.33 -25.69 19.48
CA GLY A 27 -1.18 -26.24 18.75
C GLY A 27 -1.51 -27.24 17.64
N THR A 28 -2.79 -27.60 17.44
CA THR A 28 -3.21 -28.47 16.33
C THR A 28 -3.82 -27.64 15.22
N GLY A 29 -2.96 -27.01 14.41
CA GLY A 29 -3.37 -26.42 13.14
C GLY A 29 -4.13 -27.47 12.32
N GLY A 30 -5.29 -27.07 11.78
CA GLY A 30 -6.09 -27.93 10.92
C GLY A 30 -5.24 -28.46 9.76
N SER A 31 -5.46 -29.72 9.36
CA SER A 31 -4.74 -30.30 8.23
C SER A 31 -5.03 -29.48 6.98
N ARG A 32 -4.04 -28.72 6.51
CA ARG A 32 -4.19 -27.83 5.35
C ARG A 32 -4.63 -28.60 4.11
N THR A 33 -5.42 -27.92 3.31
CA THR A 33 -5.32 -28.01 1.85
C THR A 33 -5.56 -26.61 1.29
N ALA A 34 -4.50 -25.89 0.94
CA ALA A 34 -4.60 -24.75 0.02
C ALA A 34 -4.94 -25.32 -1.36
N VAL A 35 -6.23 -25.41 -1.70
CA VAL A 35 -6.71 -26.06 -2.94
C VAL A 35 -6.70 -25.05 -4.08
N CYS A 36 -5.51 -24.72 -4.57
CA CYS A 36 -5.36 -24.03 -5.86
C CYS A 36 -4.65 -24.89 -6.95
N PRO A 37 -5.01 -26.17 -7.19
CA PRO A 37 -4.48 -26.90 -8.33
C PRO A 37 -5.09 -26.34 -9.63
N GLY A 38 -4.39 -25.40 -10.26
CA GLY A 38 -4.71 -24.93 -11.61
C GLY A 38 -4.43 -26.00 -12.70
N PRO A 39 -4.62 -25.66 -13.99
CA PRO A 39 -4.90 -24.32 -14.48
C PRO A 39 -6.36 -23.86 -14.34
N ASP A 40 -6.57 -22.54 -14.28
CA ASP A 40 -7.89 -21.96 -14.52
C ASP A 40 -8.23 -21.88 -16.02
N PHE A 41 -9.38 -21.28 -16.36
CA PHE A 41 -9.83 -21.14 -17.75
C PHE A 41 -8.96 -20.24 -18.62
N PHE A 42 -8.13 -19.36 -18.02
CA PHE A 42 -7.17 -18.53 -18.76
C PHE A 42 -5.81 -19.24 -18.92
N GLY A 43 -5.41 -20.02 -17.92
CA GLY A 43 -4.17 -20.81 -17.90
C GLY A 43 -3.24 -20.52 -16.72
N TYR A 44 -3.60 -19.66 -15.76
CA TYR A 44 -2.79 -19.48 -14.55
C TYR A 44 -2.72 -20.78 -13.77
N ILE A 45 -1.59 -21.06 -13.12
CA ILE A 45 -1.44 -22.16 -12.14
C ILE A 45 -0.92 -21.61 -10.81
N CYS A 46 -1.38 -22.15 -9.68
CA CYS A 46 -0.70 -21.89 -8.40
C CYS A 46 0.48 -22.84 -8.19
N ASP A 47 1.58 -22.28 -7.72
CA ASP A 47 2.78 -22.95 -7.24
C ASP A 47 3.01 -22.57 -5.76
N THR A 48 3.10 -23.58 -4.90
CA THR A 48 3.35 -23.45 -3.45
C THR A 48 4.69 -24.06 -3.04
N SER A 49 5.60 -24.31 -3.99
CA SER A 49 6.87 -25.01 -3.78
C SER A 49 7.91 -24.28 -2.90
N GLY A 50 7.67 -23.00 -2.57
CA GLY A 50 8.54 -22.21 -1.70
C GLY A 50 9.60 -21.39 -2.43
N GLY A 51 10.47 -20.72 -1.67
CA GLY A 51 11.71 -20.11 -2.17
C GLY A 51 11.66 -18.65 -2.62
N LEU A 52 10.52 -17.96 -2.52
CA LEU A 52 10.46 -16.49 -2.66
C LEU A 52 10.69 -15.85 -1.28
N PRO A 53 11.62 -14.88 -1.16
CA PRO A 53 11.80 -14.16 0.10
C PRO A 53 10.62 -13.21 0.32
N TYR A 54 10.10 -13.16 1.55
CA TYR A 54 9.27 -12.04 2.00
C TYR A 54 10.10 -10.76 1.92
N ALA A 55 9.58 -9.74 1.23
CA ALA A 55 10.22 -8.44 1.12
C ALA A 55 9.30 -7.38 1.73
N THR A 56 9.78 -6.73 2.78
CA THR A 56 9.13 -5.56 3.37
C THR A 56 9.25 -4.38 2.42
N ALA A 57 8.21 -3.57 2.28
CA ALA A 57 8.24 -2.35 1.49
C ALA A 57 8.56 -1.13 2.38
N GLU A 58 9.44 -0.23 1.95
CA GLU A 58 9.81 0.96 2.74
C GLU A 58 8.85 2.16 2.55
N PHE A 59 8.12 2.30 1.44
CA PHE A 59 7.30 3.50 1.18
C PHE A 59 5.85 3.35 1.63
N ASP A 60 5.49 4.06 2.69
CA ASP A 60 4.11 4.25 3.15
C ASP A 60 3.25 4.96 2.09
N THR A 61 2.07 4.43 1.82
CA THR A 61 1.10 5.01 0.87
C THR A 61 0.28 6.15 1.49
N PHE A 62 0.28 6.27 2.82
CA PHE A 62 -0.51 7.21 3.63
C PHE A 62 -2.04 7.01 3.54
N LEU A 63 -2.49 5.79 3.21
CA LEU A 63 -3.88 5.39 3.34
C LEU A 63 -4.16 4.94 4.78
N TYR A 64 -4.86 5.78 5.55
CA TYR A 64 -5.27 5.53 6.94
C TYR A 64 -6.78 5.69 7.06
N GLU A 65 -7.51 4.86 6.31
CA GLU A 65 -8.96 4.91 6.19
C GLU A 65 -9.53 3.51 6.46
N ASP A 66 -10.81 3.47 6.81
CA ASP A 66 -11.64 2.26 6.83
C ASP A 66 -12.37 2.19 5.48
N ASP A 67 -12.50 0.99 4.89
CA ASP A 67 -13.00 0.78 3.51
C ASP A 67 -12.32 1.64 2.41
N GLY A 68 -11.10 2.09 2.68
CA GLY A 68 -10.36 2.99 1.81
C GLY A 68 -9.60 2.30 0.67
N TYR A 69 -9.29 3.06 -0.38
CA TYR A 69 -8.32 2.65 -1.41
C TYR A 69 -7.58 3.84 -2.01
N LEU A 70 -6.45 3.55 -2.64
CA LEU A 70 -5.72 4.51 -3.48
C LEU A 70 -5.38 3.91 -4.85
N THR A 71 -5.28 4.76 -5.88
CA THR A 71 -4.77 4.34 -7.19
C THR A 71 -3.26 4.60 -7.27
N LEU A 72 -2.50 3.57 -7.61
CA LEU A 72 -1.05 3.62 -7.85
C LEU A 72 -0.76 3.53 -9.34
N GLU A 73 0.21 4.32 -9.80
CA GLU A 73 0.83 4.15 -11.12
C GLU A 73 1.87 3.02 -11.06
N LEU A 74 1.80 2.10 -12.02
CA LEU A 74 2.75 0.99 -12.11
C LEU A 74 4.01 1.44 -12.88
N PRO A 75 5.23 1.23 -12.35
CA PRO A 75 6.50 1.61 -13.01
C PRO A 75 6.80 0.83 -14.30
N PHE A 76 5.97 -0.15 -14.63
CA PHE A 76 5.91 -0.88 -15.89
C PHE A 76 4.47 -1.39 -16.11
N PRO A 77 4.03 -1.62 -17.35
CA PRO A 77 2.76 -2.29 -17.59
C PRO A 77 2.79 -3.71 -17.03
N PHE A 78 1.83 -4.05 -16.17
CA PHE A 78 1.66 -5.41 -15.64
C PHE A 78 0.51 -6.10 -16.37
N THR A 79 0.73 -7.31 -16.89
CA THR A 79 -0.29 -8.03 -17.67
C THR A 79 -1.07 -8.97 -16.76
N PHE A 80 -2.36 -8.72 -16.59
CA PHE A 80 -3.25 -9.54 -15.78
C PHE A 80 -4.42 -10.04 -16.63
N TYR A 81 -4.70 -11.36 -16.56
CA TYR A 81 -5.65 -12.05 -17.45
C TYR A 81 -5.65 -11.54 -18.91
N GLY A 82 -4.46 -11.42 -19.50
CA GLY A 82 -4.26 -11.01 -20.89
C GLY A 82 -4.42 -9.52 -21.20
N GLN A 83 -4.64 -8.65 -20.20
CA GLN A 83 -4.71 -7.20 -20.38
C GLN A 83 -3.55 -6.49 -19.66
N PRO A 84 -2.86 -5.56 -20.33
CA PRO A 84 -1.83 -4.74 -19.70
C PRO A 84 -2.47 -3.58 -18.92
N TYR A 85 -2.10 -3.46 -17.65
CA TYR A 85 -2.50 -2.37 -16.77
C TYR A 85 -1.31 -1.48 -16.45
N THR A 86 -1.54 -0.17 -16.38
CA THR A 86 -0.58 0.84 -15.90
C THR A 86 -1.01 1.48 -14.57
N LEU A 87 -2.19 1.12 -14.07
CA LEU A 87 -2.77 1.57 -12.82
C LEU A 87 -3.25 0.34 -12.04
N VAL A 88 -3.15 0.40 -10.72
CA VAL A 88 -3.79 -0.56 -9.80
C VAL A 88 -4.43 0.21 -8.64
N GLN A 89 -5.61 -0.21 -8.19
CA GLN A 89 -6.18 0.24 -6.93
C GLN A 89 -5.75 -0.71 -5.82
N ALA A 90 -5.14 -0.18 -4.77
CA ALA A 90 -4.82 -0.92 -3.56
C ALA A 90 -5.80 -0.52 -2.44
N HIS A 91 -6.52 -1.50 -1.90
CA HIS A 91 -7.58 -1.33 -0.91
C HIS A 91 -7.09 -1.75 0.48
N VAL A 92 -7.58 -1.10 1.54
CA VAL A 92 -7.22 -1.43 2.94
C VAL A 92 -7.47 -2.90 3.25
N ASN A 93 -8.63 -3.41 2.85
CA ASN A 93 -9.13 -4.79 3.00
C ASN A 93 -8.36 -5.86 2.21
N GLY A 94 -7.04 -5.72 2.02
CA GLY A 94 -6.15 -6.76 1.48
C GLY A 94 -6.37 -7.13 0.01
N VAL A 95 -6.78 -6.15 -0.81
CA VAL A 95 -7.16 -6.34 -2.22
C VAL A 95 -6.41 -5.39 -3.14
N LEU A 96 -5.94 -5.91 -4.27
CA LEU A 96 -5.65 -5.12 -5.47
C LEU A 96 -6.73 -5.31 -6.53
N ARG A 97 -7.13 -4.22 -7.19
CA ARG A 97 -8.10 -4.23 -8.29
C ARG A 97 -7.55 -3.47 -9.51
N PHE A 98 -7.72 -4.05 -10.68
CA PHE A 98 -7.25 -3.50 -11.96
C PHE A 98 -8.42 -3.02 -12.82
N GLY A 99 -8.24 -1.90 -13.52
CA GLY A 99 -9.26 -1.28 -14.38
C GLY A 99 -10.03 -0.13 -13.72
N ASP A 100 -10.95 0.46 -14.49
CA ASP A 100 -11.65 1.72 -14.14
C ASP A 100 -13.13 1.51 -13.76
N ASP A 101 -13.72 0.33 -13.98
CA ASP A 101 -15.15 0.02 -13.80
C ASP A 101 -15.51 -0.47 -12.38
N ASN A 102 -14.75 0.01 -11.40
CA ASN A 102 -14.65 -0.53 -10.05
C ASN A 102 -15.81 -0.10 -9.13
N THR A 103 -17.03 -0.50 -9.46
CA THR A 103 -18.27 -0.10 -8.76
C THR A 103 -18.67 -1.02 -7.61
N THR A 104 -18.15 -2.25 -7.52
CA THR A 104 -18.44 -3.17 -6.41
C THR A 104 -17.70 -2.74 -5.14
N PRO A 105 -18.37 -2.56 -3.99
CA PRO A 105 -17.72 -2.38 -2.69
C PRO A 105 -16.75 -3.53 -2.35
N LEU A 106 -15.80 -3.28 -1.47
CA LEU A 106 -14.82 -4.28 -0.99
C LEU A 106 -14.83 -4.46 0.54
N GLY A 107 -15.79 -3.86 1.25
CA GLY A 107 -16.01 -4.02 2.69
C GLY A 107 -16.16 -5.48 3.09
N ASP A 108 -17.25 -6.09 2.68
CA ASP A 108 -17.47 -7.53 2.87
C ASP A 108 -16.69 -8.35 1.83
N ASN A 109 -15.93 -9.36 2.27
CA ASN A 109 -15.28 -10.30 1.36
C ASN A 109 -16.27 -11.32 0.78
N LEU A 110 -16.07 -11.67 -0.49
CA LEU A 110 -16.87 -12.67 -1.20
C LEU A 110 -15.97 -13.80 -1.72
N CYS A 111 -16.50 -15.00 -1.86
CA CYS A 111 -15.77 -16.08 -2.53
C CYS A 111 -15.64 -15.78 -4.03
N LEU A 112 -14.44 -15.97 -4.59
CA LEU A 112 -14.25 -15.84 -6.04
C LEU A 112 -14.96 -17.01 -6.76
N PRO A 113 -15.57 -16.80 -7.93
CA PRO A 113 -15.56 -15.59 -8.77
C PRO A 113 -16.77 -14.64 -8.53
N GLU A 114 -17.43 -14.66 -7.37
CA GLU A 114 -18.85 -14.26 -7.26
C GLU A 114 -19.17 -12.76 -7.47
N SER A 115 -18.17 -11.84 -7.55
CA SER A 115 -18.08 -10.73 -8.54
C SER A 115 -17.17 -9.55 -8.13
N THR A 116 -15.99 -9.38 -8.76
CA THR A 116 -15.09 -8.23 -8.46
C THR A 116 -14.11 -7.84 -9.58
N GLY A 117 -14.58 -7.60 -10.82
CA GLY A 117 -13.71 -7.03 -11.87
C GLY A 117 -12.47 -7.89 -12.16
N ASP A 118 -11.32 -7.26 -12.34
CA ASP A 118 -10.00 -7.91 -12.33
C ASP A 118 -9.37 -7.73 -10.93
N LEU A 119 -9.29 -8.82 -10.16
CA LEU A 119 -8.94 -8.82 -8.73
C LEU A 119 -7.73 -9.68 -8.40
N VAL A 120 -6.90 -9.20 -7.49
CA VAL A 120 -5.86 -9.95 -6.79
C VAL A 120 -6.05 -9.78 -5.29
N ALA A 121 -6.43 -10.85 -4.60
CA ALA A 121 -6.74 -10.88 -3.17
C ALA A 121 -5.74 -11.77 -2.42
N PRO A 122 -4.59 -11.24 -1.94
CA PRO A 122 -3.71 -11.96 -1.05
C PRO A 122 -4.36 -12.34 0.28
N TYR A 123 -5.20 -11.45 0.83
CA TYR A 123 -5.92 -11.67 2.09
C TYR A 123 -7.13 -10.71 2.13
N TRP A 124 -8.19 -10.99 1.37
CA TRP A 124 -9.37 -10.10 1.37
C TRP A 124 -10.24 -10.40 2.60
N ASP A 125 -10.24 -9.49 3.56
CA ASP A 125 -10.95 -9.56 4.84
C ASP A 125 -11.22 -8.12 5.35
N ASP A 126 -12.00 -7.97 6.40
CA ASP A 126 -12.38 -6.68 7.01
C ASP A 126 -11.21 -6.10 7.85
N LEU A 127 -10.47 -5.14 7.29
CA LEU A 127 -9.22 -4.57 7.81
C LEU A 127 -9.34 -3.04 8.01
N ASP A 128 -8.70 -2.50 9.05
CA ASP A 128 -8.85 -1.08 9.43
C ASP A 128 -7.49 -0.39 9.68
N LEU A 129 -7.10 0.52 8.79
CA LEU A 129 -5.87 1.33 8.89
C LEU A 129 -6.06 2.68 9.64
N THR A 130 -7.22 2.94 10.25
CA THR A 130 -7.47 4.21 10.97
C THR A 130 -6.75 4.29 12.32
N LEU A 131 -6.33 3.16 12.88
CA LEU A 131 -5.71 3.05 14.21
C LEU A 131 -4.19 2.88 14.15
N GLU A 132 -3.71 1.85 13.44
CA GLU A 132 -2.31 1.51 13.26
C GLU A 132 -2.11 0.62 12.01
N GLY A 133 -0.88 0.17 11.78
CA GLY A 133 -0.51 -0.57 10.58
C GLY A 133 -0.24 0.34 9.38
N TYR A 134 0.16 -0.27 8.26
CA TYR A 134 0.54 0.43 7.04
C TYR A 134 0.17 -0.35 5.79
N LEU A 135 -0.39 0.32 4.78
CA LEU A 135 -0.29 -0.11 3.40
C LEU A 135 0.95 0.53 2.77
N ARG A 136 1.92 -0.27 2.36
CA ARG A 136 3.19 0.17 1.78
C ARG A 136 3.40 -0.36 0.37
N GLY A 137 4.24 0.31 -0.40
CA GLY A 137 4.67 -0.15 -1.72
C GLY A 137 6.16 0.06 -1.94
N GLU A 138 6.79 -0.78 -2.76
CA GLU A 138 8.17 -0.62 -3.18
C GLU A 138 8.41 -1.20 -4.57
N MET A 139 9.40 -0.66 -5.30
CA MET A 139 9.90 -1.25 -6.54
C MET A 139 11.31 -1.79 -6.30
N LEU A 140 11.45 -3.10 -6.32
CA LEU A 140 12.72 -3.80 -6.18
C LEU A 140 13.33 -4.12 -7.54
N GLY A 141 14.66 -4.18 -7.59
CA GLY A 141 15.41 -4.57 -8.79
C GLY A 141 15.51 -3.46 -9.85
N GLU A 142 15.97 -3.86 -11.03
CA GLU A 142 16.24 -2.97 -12.17
C GLU A 142 15.69 -3.60 -13.44
N ALA A 143 15.27 -2.79 -14.41
CA ALA A 143 14.63 -3.27 -15.63
C ALA A 143 15.54 -4.23 -16.43
N PRO A 144 15.04 -5.34 -16.99
CA PRO A 144 13.63 -5.78 -17.05
C PRO A 144 13.21 -6.73 -15.91
N ASN A 145 13.98 -6.81 -14.82
CA ASN A 145 13.77 -7.76 -13.72
C ASN A 145 13.26 -7.04 -12.46
N ARG A 146 12.34 -6.09 -12.61
CA ARG A 146 11.73 -5.38 -11.49
C ARG A 146 10.61 -6.20 -10.85
N VAL A 147 10.39 -5.96 -9.56
CA VAL A 147 9.27 -6.49 -8.79
C VAL A 147 8.60 -5.34 -8.06
N ILE A 148 7.28 -5.22 -8.20
CA ILE A 148 6.49 -4.31 -7.37
C ILE A 148 6.06 -5.09 -6.15
N VAL A 149 6.40 -4.60 -4.97
CA VAL A 149 5.93 -5.09 -3.67
C VAL A 149 4.78 -4.18 -3.23
N LEU A 150 3.67 -4.77 -2.80
CA LEU A 150 2.62 -4.07 -2.06
C LEU A 150 2.33 -4.87 -0.79
N GLU A 151 2.51 -4.23 0.36
CA GLU A 151 2.54 -4.84 1.68
C GLU A 151 1.48 -4.22 2.58
N TRP A 152 0.71 -5.06 3.24
CA TRP A 152 -0.10 -4.71 4.40
C TRP A 152 0.73 -5.15 5.61
N ASP A 153 1.25 -4.20 6.38
CA ASP A 153 2.12 -4.43 7.54
C ASP A 153 1.41 -4.04 8.85
N GLU A 154 1.35 -4.96 9.80
CA GLU A 154 0.69 -4.81 11.10
C GLU A 154 -0.75 -4.26 11.00
N VAL A 155 -1.51 -4.66 9.97
CA VAL A 155 -2.86 -4.10 9.74
C VAL A 155 -3.89 -4.76 10.67
N PRO A 156 -4.60 -3.98 11.51
CA PRO A 156 -5.64 -4.51 12.40
C PRO A 156 -6.83 -5.14 11.65
N LEU A 157 -7.39 -6.21 12.23
CA LEU A 157 -8.74 -6.69 11.90
C LEU A 157 -9.76 -5.69 12.45
N ALA A 158 -10.70 -5.19 11.64
CA ALA A 158 -11.71 -4.24 12.10
C ALA A 158 -12.60 -4.82 13.22
N SER A 159 -12.87 -6.14 13.15
CA SER A 159 -13.61 -6.89 14.17
C SER A 159 -12.88 -7.02 15.53
N ASN A 160 -11.54 -6.94 15.54
CA ASN A 160 -10.74 -6.94 16.76
C ASN A 160 -9.39 -6.23 16.56
N PRO A 161 -9.30 -4.89 16.78
CA PRO A 161 -8.09 -4.13 16.49
C PRO A 161 -6.86 -4.45 17.33
N ALA A 162 -6.95 -5.36 18.30
CA ALA A 162 -5.78 -5.90 19.02
C ALA A 162 -5.08 -7.04 18.27
N GLU A 163 -5.68 -7.55 17.20
CA GLU A 163 -5.18 -8.63 16.36
C GLU A 163 -4.89 -8.07 14.96
N LYS A 164 -3.70 -8.37 14.44
CA LYS A 164 -3.16 -7.76 13.22
C LYS A 164 -2.65 -8.81 12.26
N VAL A 165 -2.55 -8.45 10.98
CA VAL A 165 -1.99 -9.29 9.91
C VAL A 165 -0.91 -8.56 9.14
N SER A 166 0.13 -9.30 8.71
CA SER A 166 1.21 -8.83 7.84
C SER A 166 1.36 -9.76 6.63
N PHE A 167 1.13 -9.24 5.42
CA PHE A 167 1.20 -9.97 4.16
C PHE A 167 1.54 -9.07 2.97
N ALA A 168 2.14 -9.65 1.93
CA ALA A 168 2.57 -8.91 0.74
C ALA A 168 2.13 -9.58 -0.57
N VAL A 169 1.92 -8.74 -1.59
CA VAL A 169 1.85 -9.11 -3.01
C VAL A 169 3.13 -8.68 -3.70
N HIS A 170 3.72 -9.58 -4.50
CA HIS A 170 4.78 -9.28 -5.45
C HIS A 170 4.26 -9.42 -6.89
N LEU A 171 4.44 -8.39 -7.72
CA LEU A 171 4.11 -8.39 -9.16
C LEU A 171 5.41 -8.33 -9.98
N PHE A 172 5.67 -9.32 -10.81
CA PHE A 172 6.96 -9.50 -11.51
C PHE A 172 6.94 -8.95 -12.94
N GLU A 173 7.89 -8.07 -13.30
CA GLU A 173 7.92 -7.34 -14.59
C GLU A 173 7.95 -8.26 -15.83
N THR A 174 8.91 -9.17 -15.91
CA THR A 174 9.11 -9.98 -17.13
C THR A 174 8.11 -11.14 -17.24
N SER A 175 7.81 -11.84 -16.15
CA SER A 175 6.91 -13.00 -16.19
C SER A 175 5.43 -12.64 -16.08
N ASN A 176 5.08 -11.49 -15.49
CA ASN A 176 3.71 -11.15 -15.07
C ASN A 176 3.15 -12.12 -14.01
N ASP A 177 4.03 -12.84 -13.30
CA ASP A 177 3.60 -13.65 -12.16
C ASP A 177 3.13 -12.76 -11.01
N ILE A 178 2.31 -13.37 -10.14
CA ILE A 178 1.88 -12.79 -8.87
C ILE A 178 2.36 -13.74 -7.77
N ALA A 179 2.90 -13.22 -6.67
CA ALA A 179 3.11 -14.02 -5.47
C ALA A 179 2.48 -13.37 -4.24
N PHE A 180 1.81 -14.19 -3.44
CA PHE A 180 1.35 -13.85 -2.09
C PHE A 180 2.37 -14.40 -1.10
N LEU A 181 2.73 -13.62 -0.08
CA LEU A 181 3.68 -13.98 0.95
C LEU A 181 3.13 -13.55 2.31
N TYR A 182 3.20 -14.43 3.32
CA TYR A 182 2.52 -14.24 4.60
C TYR A 182 3.51 -14.22 5.76
N GLU A 183 3.68 -13.08 6.44
CA GLU A 183 4.53 -12.96 7.63
C GLU A 183 3.75 -13.23 8.92
N GLU A 184 2.54 -12.68 9.05
CA GLU A 184 1.65 -12.92 10.20
C GLU A 184 0.19 -12.99 9.74
N VAL A 185 -0.42 -14.17 9.84
CA VAL A 185 -1.82 -14.44 9.44
C VAL A 185 -2.52 -15.42 10.39
N ASN A 186 -1.88 -15.79 11.50
CA ASN A 186 -2.43 -16.71 12.50
C ASN A 186 -2.81 -15.94 13.76
N THR A 187 -3.93 -15.23 13.66
CA THR A 187 -4.54 -14.51 14.79
C THR A 187 -5.39 -15.46 15.66
N ALA A 188 -5.86 -15.00 16.82
CA ALA A 188 -6.64 -15.80 17.76
C ALA A 188 -8.14 -15.87 17.40
N SER A 189 -8.71 -14.79 16.85
CA SER A 189 -10.09 -14.76 16.35
C SER A 189 -10.22 -15.18 14.88
N ASN A 190 -9.17 -14.98 14.07
CA ASN A 190 -9.11 -15.34 12.65
C ASN A 190 -7.83 -16.15 12.37
N PRO A 191 -7.76 -17.43 12.79
CA PRO A 191 -6.56 -18.24 12.66
C PRO A 191 -6.37 -18.68 11.20
N ASN A 192 -5.17 -18.47 10.65
CA ASN A 192 -4.75 -19.03 9.36
C ASN A 192 -5.61 -18.57 8.16
N GLY A 193 -6.05 -17.30 8.18
CA GLY A 193 -6.92 -16.72 7.15
C GLY A 193 -8.36 -17.24 7.15
N GLN A 194 -8.88 -17.72 8.29
CA GLN A 194 -10.19 -18.37 8.40
C GLN A 194 -11.40 -17.55 7.90
N SER A 195 -11.40 -16.22 7.94
CA SER A 195 -12.46 -15.40 7.31
C SER A 195 -12.07 -14.82 5.95
N ALA A 196 -10.79 -14.88 5.55
CA ALA A 196 -10.32 -14.23 4.34
C ALA A 196 -10.77 -14.95 3.04
N THR A 197 -10.87 -14.19 1.96
CA THR A 197 -10.81 -14.70 0.58
C THR A 197 -9.40 -14.56 0.06
N ILE A 198 -8.83 -15.64 -0.46
CA ILE A 198 -7.47 -15.70 -0.99
C ILE A 198 -7.49 -16.24 -2.43
N GLY A 199 -7.06 -15.44 -3.40
CA GLY A 199 -7.01 -15.84 -4.80
C GLY A 199 -6.87 -14.71 -5.81
N ILE A 200 -7.01 -15.05 -7.08
CA ILE A 200 -7.08 -14.10 -8.20
C ILE A 200 -8.34 -14.36 -9.04
N ALA A 201 -8.89 -13.34 -9.68
CA ALA A 201 -10.02 -13.47 -10.59
C ALA A 201 -10.03 -12.39 -11.68
N SER A 202 -10.68 -12.69 -12.80
CA SER A 202 -11.08 -11.71 -13.82
C SER A 202 -12.49 -12.01 -14.30
N SER A 203 -13.39 -11.04 -14.10
CA SER A 203 -14.75 -11.06 -14.65
C SER A 203 -14.76 -10.98 -16.17
N ARG A 204 -13.75 -10.34 -16.78
CA ARG A 204 -13.65 -10.15 -18.25
C ARG A 204 -13.46 -11.46 -19.01
N VAL A 205 -12.84 -12.46 -18.39
CA VAL A 205 -12.61 -13.80 -18.96
C VAL A 205 -13.27 -14.92 -18.15
N GLU A 206 -14.17 -14.55 -17.23
CA GLU A 206 -14.94 -15.45 -16.34
C GLU A 206 -14.06 -16.53 -15.68
N SER A 207 -12.91 -16.13 -15.14
CA SER A 207 -11.89 -17.03 -14.60
C SER A 207 -11.42 -16.63 -13.21
N SER A 208 -11.06 -17.61 -12.39
CA SER A 208 -10.52 -17.39 -11.05
C SER A 208 -9.69 -18.59 -10.57
N LEU A 209 -8.69 -18.30 -9.75
CA LEU A 209 -7.99 -19.26 -8.91
C LEU A 209 -8.14 -18.87 -7.44
N THR A 210 -8.89 -19.68 -6.70
CA THR A 210 -9.09 -19.52 -5.25
C THR A 210 -8.19 -20.49 -4.52
N ALA A 211 -7.42 -20.01 -3.54
CA ALA A 211 -6.65 -20.85 -2.62
C ALA A 211 -7.35 -21.05 -1.27
N GLY A 212 -8.26 -20.14 -0.91
CA GLY A 212 -9.19 -20.28 0.21
C GLY A 212 -10.32 -19.25 0.15
N CYS A 213 -11.47 -19.58 0.74
CA CYS A 213 -12.51 -18.61 1.07
C CYS A 213 -13.21 -19.01 2.36
N ASN A 214 -13.16 -18.14 3.39
CA ASN A 214 -13.78 -18.40 4.69
C ASN A 214 -13.37 -19.77 5.28
N GLU A 215 -12.09 -20.13 5.11
CA GLU A 215 -11.50 -21.39 5.58
C GLU A 215 -10.01 -21.21 5.92
N THR A 216 -9.45 -22.10 6.75
CA THR A 216 -8.04 -22.04 7.16
C THR A 216 -7.11 -22.43 5.99
N ALA A 217 -6.66 -21.46 5.20
CA ALA A 217 -5.98 -21.69 3.93
C ALA A 217 -4.46 -21.45 3.97
N VAL A 218 -3.97 -20.54 4.82
CA VAL A 218 -2.58 -20.04 4.84
C VAL A 218 -2.06 -19.92 6.26
N VAL A 219 -0.75 -20.07 6.49
CA VAL A 219 -0.14 -19.84 7.81
C VAL A 219 1.15 -19.04 7.70
N ASN A 220 1.65 -18.62 8.86
CA ASN A 220 3.02 -18.22 9.17
C ASN A 220 4.10 -18.67 8.17
N GLY A 221 4.56 -17.80 7.26
CA GLY A 221 5.65 -18.08 6.33
C GLY A 221 5.25 -18.81 5.03
N ASP A 222 3.95 -18.95 4.75
CA ASP A 222 3.48 -19.49 3.48
C ASP A 222 3.71 -18.52 2.30
N GLN A 223 3.70 -19.10 1.11
CA GLN A 223 3.64 -18.36 -0.15
C GLN A 223 2.76 -19.08 -1.17
N ILE A 224 2.10 -18.30 -2.03
CA ILE A 224 1.31 -18.80 -3.16
C ILE A 224 1.70 -17.99 -4.40
N ARG A 225 2.30 -18.62 -5.40
CA ARG A 225 2.66 -17.97 -6.67
C ARG A 225 1.67 -18.35 -7.76
N PHE A 226 1.02 -17.39 -8.37
CA PHE A 226 0.21 -17.57 -9.57
C PHE A 226 1.12 -17.34 -10.77
N VAL A 227 1.45 -18.42 -11.48
CA VAL A 227 2.34 -18.38 -12.65
C VAL A 227 1.53 -17.98 -13.88
N TYR A 228 1.97 -16.95 -14.58
CA TYR A 228 1.32 -16.46 -15.79
C TYR A 228 1.56 -17.44 -16.97
N PRO A 229 0.54 -17.79 -17.77
CA PRO A 229 0.73 -18.69 -18.92
C PRO A 229 1.43 -17.99 -20.10
N GLU A 230 2.52 -18.57 -20.62
CA GLU A 230 3.24 -18.05 -21.80
C GLU A 230 2.35 -17.94 -23.06
N GLU A 231 1.38 -18.85 -23.20
CA GLU A 231 0.28 -18.75 -24.17
C GLU A 231 -1.06 -18.92 -23.42
N PRO A 232 -2.02 -17.99 -23.53
CA PRO A 232 -3.34 -18.16 -22.94
C PRO A 232 -4.04 -19.42 -23.47
N ALA A 233 -4.79 -20.12 -22.62
CA ALA A 233 -5.61 -21.24 -23.04
C ALA A 233 -6.57 -20.79 -24.16
N VAL A 234 -6.62 -21.54 -25.26
CA VAL A 234 -7.30 -21.12 -26.50
C VAL A 234 -8.82 -21.06 -26.31
N GLN A 235 -9.32 -19.92 -25.84
CA GLN A 235 -10.73 -19.55 -25.92
C GLN A 235 -10.99 -18.83 -27.24
N ALA A 236 -12.04 -19.23 -27.95
CA ALA A 236 -12.35 -18.75 -29.29
C ALA A 236 -12.72 -17.25 -29.28
N SER A 237 -11.85 -16.40 -29.82
CA SER A 237 -12.02 -14.94 -29.81
C SER A 237 -13.28 -14.51 -30.58
N VAL A 238 -14.17 -13.77 -29.92
CA VAL A 238 -15.14 -12.89 -30.60
C VAL A 238 -14.58 -11.48 -30.58
N ALA A 239 -13.95 -11.06 -31.67
CA ALA A 239 -13.38 -9.72 -31.81
C ALA A 239 -14.48 -8.65 -32.01
N PRO A 240 -14.44 -7.51 -31.30
CA PRO A 240 -15.17 -6.31 -31.69
C PRO A 240 -14.50 -5.64 -32.90
N PRO A 241 -15.25 -4.97 -33.79
CA PRO A 241 -14.70 -4.35 -34.99
C PRO A 241 -14.00 -3.01 -34.70
N ALA A 242 -12.92 -2.74 -35.40
CA ALA A 242 -12.26 -1.44 -35.39
C ALA A 242 -13.06 -0.36 -36.14
N SER A 243 -13.02 0.89 -35.68
CA SER A 243 -13.33 2.06 -36.51
C SER A 243 -12.46 3.26 -36.13
N LEU A 244 -12.08 4.02 -37.16
CA LEU A 244 -11.24 5.21 -37.11
C LEU A 244 -12.07 6.47 -36.85
N LEU A 245 -11.49 7.53 -36.26
CA LEU A 245 -11.53 8.93 -36.74
C LEU A 245 -10.76 9.90 -35.83
N ALA A 246 -10.53 11.14 -36.31
CA ALA A 246 -9.52 12.06 -35.78
C ALA A 246 -10.05 13.39 -35.21
N LYS A 247 -9.35 13.88 -34.18
CA LYS A 247 -9.03 15.30 -33.82
C LYS A 247 -10.03 16.41 -34.21
N GLN A 248 -10.78 16.94 -33.23
CA GLN A 248 -10.89 18.40 -32.93
C GLN A 248 -11.73 18.73 -31.68
N ALA A 249 -11.42 19.87 -31.05
CA ALA A 249 -12.22 20.64 -30.09
C ALA A 249 -12.58 22.01 -30.77
N PRO A 250 -13.42 22.95 -30.25
CA PRO A 250 -13.75 23.20 -28.83
C PRO A 250 -15.17 23.77 -28.49
N THR A 251 -15.39 24.12 -27.20
CA THR A 251 -16.39 25.08 -26.63
C THR A 251 -17.90 24.78 -26.79
N ALA A 252 -18.83 25.13 -25.89
CA ALA A 252 -18.90 25.49 -24.46
C ALA A 252 -20.43 25.47 -24.06
N GLN A 253 -20.98 25.84 -22.90
CA GLN A 253 -20.53 26.42 -21.62
C GLN A 253 -21.60 26.12 -20.53
N SER A 254 -21.25 26.11 -19.23
CA SER A 254 -22.17 26.59 -18.18
C SER A 254 -21.39 27.34 -17.09
N ASP A 255 -22.01 28.37 -16.52
CA ASP A 255 -21.32 29.49 -15.92
C ASP A 255 -20.88 29.24 -14.46
N PHE A 256 -19.58 28.97 -14.25
CA PHE A 256 -18.96 28.92 -12.92
C PHE A 256 -18.32 30.27 -12.51
N THR A 257 -18.55 31.36 -13.28
CA THR A 257 -18.00 32.71 -12.99
C THR A 257 -18.56 33.30 -11.70
N ALA A 258 -19.63 32.72 -11.14
CA ALA A 258 -20.16 33.06 -9.82
C ALA A 258 -19.40 32.40 -8.64
N VAL A 259 -18.72 31.26 -8.86
CA VAL A 259 -17.88 30.60 -7.84
C VAL A 259 -16.40 30.98 -8.01
N TYR A 260 -16.01 31.34 -9.24
CA TYR A 260 -14.73 31.89 -9.69
C TYR A 260 -14.15 33.05 -8.85
N THR A 261 -14.98 33.76 -8.06
CA THR A 261 -14.55 34.98 -7.33
C THR A 261 -14.32 34.76 -5.82
N ALA A 262 -14.77 33.64 -5.23
CA ALA A 262 -14.85 33.48 -3.77
C ALA A 262 -13.70 32.67 -3.13
N VAL A 263 -12.87 31.97 -3.92
CA VAL A 263 -11.74 31.13 -3.44
C VAL A 263 -10.37 31.67 -3.92
N GLN A 264 -10.36 32.83 -4.57
CA GLN A 264 -9.15 33.56 -4.97
C GLN A 264 -8.74 34.53 -3.84
N GLN A 265 -7.51 34.67 -3.34
CA GLN A 265 -6.23 33.93 -3.34
C GLN A 265 -5.50 34.35 -2.02
N PRO A 266 -4.34 33.80 -1.58
CA PRO A 266 -3.46 32.79 -2.21
C PRO A 266 -3.13 31.57 -1.29
N ASN A 267 -2.63 30.42 -1.77
CA ASN A 267 -2.61 29.84 -3.12
C ASN A 267 -2.33 28.31 -3.00
N THR A 268 -3.33 27.47 -3.26
CA THR A 268 -3.33 26.12 -3.92
C THR A 268 -4.37 25.15 -3.31
N PRO A 269 -5.20 24.43 -4.12
CA PRO A 269 -6.23 23.52 -3.60
C PRO A 269 -5.69 22.25 -2.91
N SER A 270 -4.48 21.83 -3.27
CA SER A 270 -3.69 20.81 -2.59
C SER A 270 -3.42 21.21 -1.14
N LEU A 271 -2.93 22.44 -0.92
CA LEU A 271 -2.65 22.99 0.40
C LEU A 271 -3.90 23.12 1.27
N GLU A 272 -5.09 23.41 0.73
CA GLU A 272 -6.30 23.46 1.57
C GLU A 272 -6.68 22.08 2.12
N ARG A 273 -6.67 21.01 1.30
CA ARG A 273 -6.92 19.65 1.80
C ARG A 273 -5.87 19.20 2.81
N LEU A 274 -4.59 19.44 2.51
CA LEU A 274 -3.47 19.16 3.41
C LEU A 274 -3.58 19.97 4.72
N ARG A 275 -3.94 21.25 4.66
CA ARG A 275 -4.17 22.14 5.82
C ARG A 275 -5.27 21.62 6.74
N TRP A 276 -6.36 21.09 6.19
CA TRP A 276 -7.41 20.44 6.99
C TRP A 276 -6.90 19.16 7.68
N GLN A 277 -6.14 18.32 6.97
CA GLN A 277 -5.48 17.13 7.56
C GLN A 277 -4.46 17.50 8.65
N TRP A 278 -3.78 18.65 8.54
CA TRP A 278 -2.70 19.03 9.46
C TRP A 278 -3.16 19.77 10.72
N LEU A 279 -4.25 20.55 10.64
CA LEU A 279 -4.76 21.32 11.78
C LEU A 279 -5.59 20.49 12.77
N GLN A 280 -5.99 19.26 12.41
CA GLN A 280 -6.77 18.37 13.28
C GLN A 280 -5.93 17.26 13.95
N GLN A 281 -4.67 17.06 13.55
CA GLN A 281 -3.79 16.08 14.19
C GLN A 281 -3.16 16.61 15.48
N GLN A 282 -2.95 15.70 16.44
CA GLN A 282 -2.32 15.97 17.74
C GLN A 282 -0.91 15.35 17.74
N PRO A 283 0.16 16.09 18.12
CA PRO A 283 0.17 17.50 18.47
C PRO A 283 0.09 18.44 17.23
N PRO A 284 -0.29 19.72 17.42
CA PRO A 284 -0.37 20.69 16.33
C PRO A 284 0.97 20.94 15.63
N ARG A 285 0.95 20.98 14.29
CA ARG A 285 2.16 21.15 13.47
C ARG A 285 2.41 22.60 13.06
N GLN A 286 3.68 22.97 13.01
CA GLN A 286 4.15 24.22 12.39
C GLN A 286 4.32 24.03 10.88
N ILE A 287 4.06 25.09 10.12
CA ILE A 287 4.20 25.09 8.65
C ILE A 287 5.04 26.30 8.25
N SER A 288 6.05 26.07 7.43
CA SER A 288 6.81 27.11 6.73
C SER A 288 6.92 26.73 5.26
N TRP A 289 7.11 27.71 4.38
CA TRP A 289 7.19 27.47 2.95
C TRP A 289 8.03 28.54 2.26
N LEU A 290 8.59 28.20 1.10
CA LEU A 290 9.20 29.15 0.17
C LEU A 290 9.01 28.67 -1.26
N ARG A 291 9.44 29.48 -2.22
CA ARG A 291 9.53 29.08 -3.62
C ARG A 291 10.97 29.18 -4.11
N ASP A 292 11.42 28.17 -4.83
CA ASP A 292 12.74 28.09 -5.44
C ASP A 292 12.66 27.26 -6.72
N ASP A 293 13.52 27.55 -7.70
CA ASP A 293 13.62 26.81 -8.97
C ASP A 293 14.59 25.64 -8.75
N ILE A 294 14.04 24.51 -8.31
CA ILE A 294 14.81 23.29 -8.02
C ILE A 294 14.83 22.35 -9.22
N THR A 295 13.85 22.45 -10.14
CA THR A 295 13.82 21.67 -11.37
C THR A 295 14.73 22.23 -12.45
N GLY A 296 15.14 23.51 -12.34
CA GLY A 296 16.01 24.19 -13.30
C GLY A 296 15.29 24.59 -14.59
N ASP A 297 13.96 24.66 -14.58
CA ASP A 297 13.13 24.98 -15.76
C ASP A 297 12.83 26.49 -15.89
N GLY A 298 13.23 27.30 -14.90
CA GLY A 298 12.98 28.74 -14.82
C GLY A 298 11.72 29.11 -14.03
N MET A 299 10.97 28.14 -13.49
CA MET A 299 9.74 28.32 -12.74
C MET A 299 9.90 27.81 -11.30
N ALA A 300 9.65 28.67 -10.32
CA ALA A 300 9.90 28.29 -8.93
C ALA A 300 8.82 27.34 -8.36
N GLU A 301 9.22 26.09 -8.09
CA GLU A 301 8.48 25.11 -7.28
C GLU A 301 8.06 25.65 -5.92
N LEU A 302 7.07 25.02 -5.30
CA LEU A 302 6.63 25.34 -3.95
C LEU A 302 7.16 24.30 -2.95
N LEU A 303 8.07 24.75 -2.08
CA LEU A 303 8.61 23.95 -0.98
C LEU A 303 7.78 24.21 0.28
N VAL A 304 7.21 23.15 0.87
CA VAL A 304 6.36 23.26 2.07
C VAL A 304 6.90 22.35 3.16
N LEU A 305 7.45 22.96 4.20
CA LEU A 305 8.01 22.30 5.36
C LEU A 305 6.96 22.25 6.48
N VAL A 306 6.49 21.04 6.80
CA VAL A 306 5.52 20.75 7.85
C VAL A 306 6.24 20.04 8.99
N GLN A 307 6.12 20.54 10.21
CA GLN A 307 6.91 20.02 11.34
C GLN A 307 6.08 19.83 12.61
N SER A 308 6.36 18.73 13.29
CA SER A 308 5.94 18.49 14.65
C SER A 308 7.11 18.71 15.61
N THR A 309 6.92 18.38 16.89
CA THR A 309 7.97 18.48 17.90
C THR A 309 9.01 17.36 17.75
N PRO A 310 10.22 17.50 18.33
CA PRO A 310 11.26 16.46 18.29
C PRO A 310 10.84 15.11 18.91
N GLU A 311 9.79 15.09 19.74
CA GLU A 311 9.20 13.87 20.31
C GLU A 311 8.29 13.12 19.31
N HIS A 312 7.80 13.81 18.28
CA HIS A 312 6.95 13.25 17.21
C HIS A 312 7.55 13.50 15.81
N PRO A 313 8.82 13.10 15.55
CA PRO A 313 9.51 13.45 14.31
C PRO A 313 8.88 12.78 13.08
N HIS A 314 8.18 11.66 13.25
CA HIS A 314 7.42 10.96 12.21
C HIS A 314 6.34 11.83 11.56
N LEU A 315 5.88 12.88 12.24
CA LEU A 315 4.89 13.83 11.71
C LEU A 315 5.51 15.03 10.97
N SER A 316 6.84 15.09 10.87
CA SER A 316 7.60 16.14 10.18
C SER A 316 8.02 15.70 8.77
N GLN A 317 7.71 16.52 7.77
CA GLN A 317 8.02 16.26 6.36
C GLN A 317 8.24 17.56 5.57
N LEU A 318 9.04 17.47 4.51
CA LEU A 318 9.14 18.47 3.46
C LEU A 318 8.39 17.97 2.22
N LEU A 319 7.49 18.79 1.69
CA LEU A 319 6.83 18.57 0.41
C LEU A 319 7.45 19.47 -0.66
N VAL A 320 7.57 18.92 -1.86
CA VAL A 320 7.82 19.68 -3.09
C VAL A 320 6.57 19.59 -3.93
N LEU A 321 6.05 20.74 -4.33
CA LEU A 321 4.98 20.84 -5.33
C LEU A 321 5.50 21.58 -6.55
N ASP A 322 4.90 21.30 -7.70
CA ASP A 322 5.20 21.94 -8.98
C ASP A 322 5.07 23.46 -8.92
N HIS A 323 5.54 24.17 -9.96
CA HIS A 323 5.40 25.63 -10.02
C HIS A 323 3.93 26.08 -9.86
N SER A 324 2.96 25.27 -10.31
CA SER A 324 1.51 25.51 -10.13
C SER A 324 1.03 25.31 -8.69
N GLY A 325 1.78 24.52 -7.91
CA GLY A 325 1.49 24.04 -6.57
C GLY A 325 0.32 23.05 -6.49
N GLN A 326 -0.14 22.50 -7.62
CA GLN A 326 -1.23 21.53 -7.67
C GLN A 326 -0.73 20.09 -7.59
N THR A 327 0.45 19.83 -8.14
CA THR A 327 1.06 18.48 -8.25
C THR A 327 2.13 18.33 -7.18
N VAL A 328 2.08 17.27 -6.37
CA VAL A 328 3.19 16.95 -5.47
C VAL A 328 4.28 16.26 -6.28
N LEU A 329 5.42 16.92 -6.47
CA LEU A 329 6.59 16.38 -7.15
C LEU A 329 7.43 15.47 -6.24
N GLY A 330 7.30 15.62 -4.92
CA GLY A 330 7.86 14.64 -3.98
C GLY A 330 7.59 14.97 -2.51
N ARG A 331 7.80 13.97 -1.66
CA ARG A 331 7.69 14.06 -0.20
C ARG A 331 8.96 13.52 0.44
N LEU A 332 9.44 14.21 1.46
CA LEU A 332 10.67 13.89 2.19
C LEU A 332 10.34 13.82 3.68
N PRO A 333 10.22 12.62 4.28
CA PRO A 333 10.11 12.49 5.74
C PRO A 333 11.37 13.04 6.41
N LEU A 334 11.20 13.81 7.49
CA LEU A 334 12.30 14.38 8.28
C LEU A 334 12.58 13.57 9.54
N TYR A 335 12.48 12.25 9.39
CA TYR A 335 12.74 11.24 10.41
C TYR A 335 13.30 9.98 9.74
N GLY A 336 13.94 9.13 10.54
CA GLY A 336 14.52 7.87 10.08
C GLY A 336 15.90 7.63 10.69
N ARG A 337 16.51 6.49 10.39
CA ARG A 337 17.75 6.00 11.02
C ARG A 337 18.94 6.97 10.91
N HIS A 338 18.92 7.88 9.94
CA HIS A 338 19.98 8.85 9.65
C HIS A 338 19.58 10.31 9.89
N ILE A 339 18.32 10.59 10.28
CA ILE A 339 17.84 11.95 10.56
C ILE A 339 17.56 12.09 12.06
N GLN A 340 18.36 12.92 12.73
CA GLN A 340 18.16 13.21 14.15
C GLN A 340 16.88 14.05 14.35
N PRO A 341 16.01 13.70 15.32
CA PRO A 341 14.81 14.47 15.61
C PRO A 341 15.13 15.92 15.97
N ALA A 342 14.60 16.86 15.18
CA ALA A 342 14.83 18.29 15.36
C ALA A 342 13.74 19.12 14.68
N VAL A 343 13.62 20.38 15.11
CA VAL A 343 12.94 21.44 14.37
C VAL A 343 13.93 22.00 13.33
N TRP A 344 13.47 22.21 12.10
CA TRP A 344 14.28 22.69 10.98
C TRP A 344 13.69 23.97 10.39
N ALA A 345 14.55 24.89 9.96
CA ALA A 345 14.20 26.04 9.15
C ALA A 345 14.46 25.72 7.66
N LEU A 346 13.51 26.09 6.81
CA LEU A 346 13.64 26.01 5.35
C LEU A 346 14.37 27.25 4.81
N HIS A 347 15.40 27.06 3.99
CA HIS A 347 16.21 28.12 3.42
C HIS A 347 16.21 28.07 1.89
N HIS A 348 16.32 29.25 1.26
CA HIS A 348 16.49 29.36 -0.18
C HIS A 348 17.69 28.55 -0.65
N GLY A 349 17.48 27.85 -1.76
CA GLY A 349 18.43 26.93 -2.34
C GLY A 349 19.62 27.65 -2.97
N ARG A 350 20.65 26.85 -3.23
CA ARG A 350 21.74 27.18 -4.14
C ARG A 350 22.24 25.88 -4.71
N ASP A 351 22.61 25.88 -5.98
CA ASP A 351 23.46 24.84 -6.54
C ASP A 351 24.79 24.76 -5.74
N ARG A 352 24.96 23.72 -4.91
CA ARG A 352 26.20 23.45 -4.16
C ARG A 352 27.04 22.35 -4.79
N ASN A 353 26.48 21.59 -5.72
CA ASN A 353 27.11 20.43 -6.32
C ASN A 353 27.62 20.71 -7.76
N ASN A 354 27.25 21.87 -8.33
CA ASN A 354 27.44 22.36 -9.70
C ASN A 354 26.76 21.51 -10.78
N ASP A 355 25.57 20.97 -10.53
CA ASP A 355 24.75 20.24 -11.50
C ASP A 355 23.76 21.11 -12.29
N GLY A 356 23.62 22.40 -11.91
CA GLY A 356 22.73 23.36 -12.55
C GLY A 356 21.37 23.54 -11.87
N HIS A 357 21.09 22.83 -10.78
CA HIS A 357 19.83 22.89 -10.04
C HIS A 357 20.03 23.44 -8.61
N ASN A 358 19.05 24.16 -8.05
CA ASN A 358 19.16 24.63 -6.67
C ASN A 358 18.90 23.49 -5.67
N ASP A 359 19.88 23.19 -4.82
CA ASP A 359 19.71 22.23 -3.72
C ASP A 359 18.76 22.78 -2.65
N ILE A 360 17.86 21.95 -2.11
CA ILE A 360 16.99 22.33 -0.99
C ILE A 360 17.79 22.26 0.32
N LEU A 361 17.70 23.33 1.12
CA LEU A 361 18.48 23.48 2.34
C LEU A 361 17.58 23.57 3.59
N LEU A 362 17.78 22.65 4.53
CA LEU A 362 17.20 22.71 5.87
C LEU A 362 18.30 22.93 6.92
N GLN A 363 18.07 23.79 7.92
CA GLN A 363 18.98 23.96 9.06
C GLN A 363 18.24 23.73 10.39
N ASN A 364 18.80 22.94 11.32
CA ASN A 364 18.24 22.83 12.66
C ASN A 364 18.82 23.83 13.65
N ASN A 365 18.18 23.94 14.82
CA ASN A 365 18.57 24.83 15.91
C ASN A 365 20.01 24.59 16.46
N ASN A 366 20.61 23.44 16.16
CA ASN A 366 21.99 23.11 16.53
C ASN A 366 23.01 23.48 15.43
N GLY A 367 22.56 24.08 14.33
CA GLY A 367 23.38 24.51 13.20
C GLY A 367 23.69 23.42 12.17
N GLN A 368 23.18 22.20 12.34
CA GLN A 368 23.31 21.12 11.36
C GLN A 368 22.46 21.42 10.13
N TRP A 369 22.98 21.10 8.95
CA TRP A 369 22.28 21.22 7.68
C TRP A 369 21.86 19.85 7.16
N LEU A 370 20.68 19.76 6.54
CA LEU A 370 20.37 18.74 5.54
C LEU A 370 20.35 19.40 4.16
N THR A 371 20.90 18.71 3.17
CA THR A 371 20.88 19.15 1.76
C THR A 371 20.16 18.08 0.96
N PHE A 372 19.14 18.46 0.18
CA PHE A 372 18.47 17.55 -0.74
C PHE A 372 18.72 18.01 -2.17
N THR A 373 19.35 17.14 -2.97
CA THR A 373 19.63 17.39 -4.38
C THR A 373 18.46 16.89 -5.22
N TRP A 374 17.90 17.72 -6.09
CA TRP A 374 16.92 17.28 -7.09
C TRP A 374 17.62 16.41 -8.15
N SER A 375 16.95 15.40 -8.71
CA SER A 375 17.50 14.61 -9.82
C SER A 375 16.56 14.63 -11.01
N GLN A 376 17.12 14.50 -12.22
CA GLN A 376 16.36 14.46 -13.48
C GLN A 376 15.39 13.25 -13.57
N THR A 377 15.51 12.27 -12.66
CA THR A 377 14.59 11.15 -12.48
C THR A 377 13.44 11.44 -11.51
N GLY A 378 13.28 12.68 -11.00
CA GLY A 378 12.26 13.07 -10.02
C GLY A 378 12.55 12.62 -8.58
N LEU A 379 13.61 11.85 -8.36
CA LEU A 379 14.02 11.35 -7.04
C LEU A 379 14.88 12.39 -6.31
N MET A 380 14.47 12.80 -5.11
CA MET A 380 15.30 13.65 -4.24
C MET A 380 16.26 12.80 -3.42
N ARG A 381 17.55 13.18 -3.36
CA ARG A 381 18.56 12.50 -2.54
C ARG A 381 19.07 13.40 -1.42
N MET A 382 19.01 12.89 -0.19
CA MET A 382 19.64 13.49 0.98
C MET A 382 21.16 13.33 0.91
N ARG A 383 21.92 14.38 1.25
CA ARG A 383 23.38 14.37 1.43
C ARG A 383 23.79 14.89 2.81
#